data_AF-A0A336LND6-F1
#
_entry.id   AF-A0A336LND6-F1
#
_cell.length_a   1.000
_cell.length_b   1.000
_cell.length_c   1.000
_cell.angle_alpha   90.00
_cell.angle_beta   90.00
_cell.angle_gamma   90.00
#
_symmetry.space_group_name_H-M   'P 1'
#
loop_
_entity.id
_entity.type
_entity.pdbx_description
1 polymer ?
#
loop_
_entity_poly.entity_id
_entity_poly.type
_entity_poly.pdbx_seq_one_letter_code
_entity_poly.pdbx_strand_id
1 'polypeptide(L)'
;MDVYTEWCGPCVGMVGSLKKIKLELGGDNLHLAVCKSDTINALTRFRNKSEPVWLFASHGKIVNLMFGTNVPKLMKIITEELELDAKYRKGEAERVFYEINELLPEEIERLNAKKKVEEEIQKAEEAEAKRQRREYLTHVTDEIKAHITDIGCTIFMPNIGRDIYKKLGDPADKFELTAKERKITNIPKEHREILFLDCPNPIDEKVLDYVLKKDVIINAWKLAEGETRTPEDILKEFVGLMTNKQAILDDGGNPIPDAFEKELLEPFTVPGTDVKVPGAWTPHNRTTNAAIIYLYFRSFTELFLPPDPIPEPPHLCCIFDAYKKREITELYHEYSKDVLALGYFSSGDPDNHELLAKNMEKYNDRKPAPTDKLVIKLAKVNSNAVLAFNDLGPCYISQNAVDGLHECAKFFPKGYIQEDEEEEEGGEGSTSGKKKKKRKKKKGSIVPGAEGATEGPDGEPLEGVEEESSSTSGSPEKQSNEGDEVKVEEETHKRKPSKQGG
;
A
#
# COMPACT_ATOMS: atom_id res chain seq x y z
N MET A 1 33.35 18.45 -22.90
CA MET A 1 32.66 17.31 -23.55
C MET A 1 31.17 17.59 -23.48
N ASP A 2 30.48 17.63 -24.61
CA ASP A 2 29.02 17.73 -24.72
C ASP A 2 28.42 16.31 -24.65
N VAL A 3 27.87 15.93 -23.50
CA VAL A 3 27.29 14.60 -23.28
C VAL A 3 25.78 14.67 -23.50
N TYR A 4 25.28 13.82 -24.40
CA TYR A 4 23.87 13.79 -24.79
C TYR A 4 23.35 12.34 -24.95
N THR A 5 22.04 12.19 -24.84
CA THR A 5 21.31 10.94 -25.13
C THR A 5 20.83 10.94 -26.58
N GLU A 6 20.84 9.79 -27.26
CA GLU A 6 20.54 9.61 -28.69
C GLU A 6 19.27 10.32 -29.16
N TRP A 7 18.17 10.09 -28.45
CA TRP A 7 16.86 10.64 -28.80
C TRP A 7 16.77 12.16 -28.64
N CYS A 8 17.64 12.76 -27.81
CA CYS A 8 17.68 14.20 -27.58
C CYS A 8 18.64 14.93 -28.55
N GLY A 9 19.66 14.23 -29.05
CA GLY A 9 20.70 14.81 -29.91
C GLY A 9 21.65 15.80 -29.19
N PRO A 10 22.75 16.21 -29.85
CA PRO A 10 23.72 17.14 -29.26
C PRO A 10 23.17 18.58 -29.22
N CYS A 11 23.73 19.43 -28.35
CA CYS A 11 23.22 20.78 -28.17
C CYS A 11 23.67 21.74 -29.29
N VAL A 12 22.96 21.71 -30.42
CA VAL A 12 23.32 22.48 -31.64
C VAL A 12 23.39 23.98 -31.37
N GLY A 13 22.50 24.51 -30.52
CA GLY A 13 22.46 25.95 -30.17
C GLY A 13 23.72 26.47 -29.47
N MET A 14 24.53 25.57 -28.89
CA MET A 14 25.72 25.94 -28.10
C MET A 14 27.01 25.94 -28.93
N VAL A 15 26.99 25.32 -30.12
CA VAL A 15 28.18 25.12 -30.96
C VAL A 15 28.83 26.45 -31.38
N GLY A 16 28.03 27.47 -31.71
CA GLY A 16 28.54 28.77 -32.13
C GLY A 16 29.35 29.45 -31.02
N SER A 17 28.79 29.49 -29.82
CA SER A 17 29.42 30.07 -28.63
C SER A 17 30.70 29.30 -28.25
N LEU A 18 30.68 27.97 -28.32
CA LEU A 18 31.85 27.12 -28.01
C LEU A 18 33.00 27.29 -29.02
N LYS A 19 32.69 27.46 -30.31
CA LYS A 19 33.70 27.78 -31.32
C LYS A 19 34.35 29.13 -31.06
N LYS A 20 33.55 30.13 -30.66
CA LYS A 20 34.05 31.47 -30.32
C LYS A 20 35.04 31.42 -29.16
N ILE A 21 34.69 30.80 -28.03
CA ILE A 21 35.59 30.74 -26.86
C ILE A 21 36.87 29.92 -27.13
N LYS A 22 36.78 28.88 -27.96
CA LYS A 22 37.95 28.12 -28.40
C LYS A 22 38.93 29.00 -29.18
N LEU A 23 38.42 29.89 -30.04
CA LEU A 23 39.26 30.80 -30.82
C LEU A 23 39.83 31.95 -29.98
N GLU A 24 39.03 32.53 -29.08
CA GLU A 24 39.42 33.74 -28.34
C GLU A 24 40.31 33.47 -27.12
N LEU A 25 40.06 32.37 -26.38
CA LEU A 25 40.70 32.09 -25.10
C LEU A 25 41.38 30.72 -25.06
N GLY A 26 40.72 29.70 -25.60
CA GLY A 26 41.16 28.31 -25.45
C GLY A 26 42.39 27.95 -26.27
N GLY A 27 42.49 28.45 -27.51
CA GLY A 27 43.55 28.09 -28.45
C GLY A 27 43.73 26.57 -28.56
N ASP A 28 44.98 26.13 -28.44
CA ASP A 28 45.36 24.71 -28.42
C ASP A 28 45.11 24.02 -27.07
N ASN A 29 44.78 24.78 -26.01
CA ASN A 29 44.53 24.23 -24.68
C ASN A 29 43.07 23.80 -24.46
N LEU A 30 42.16 24.14 -25.38
CA LEU A 30 40.74 23.78 -25.29
C LEU A 30 40.31 22.84 -26.42
N HIS A 31 39.99 21.60 -26.06
CA HIS A 31 39.43 20.62 -26.98
C HIS A 31 37.93 20.42 -26.72
N LEU A 32 37.16 20.39 -27.81
CA LEU A 32 35.72 20.15 -27.77
C LEU A 32 35.46 18.75 -28.30
N ALA A 33 34.63 17.99 -27.59
CA ALA A 33 34.22 16.64 -27.96
C ALA A 33 32.71 16.52 -27.74
N VAL A 34 32.06 15.77 -28.62
CA VAL A 34 30.63 15.42 -28.55
C VAL A 34 30.54 13.94 -28.22
N CYS A 35 29.77 13.61 -27.18
CA CYS A 35 29.81 12.31 -26.52
C CYS A 35 28.38 11.73 -26.42
N LYS A 36 28.08 10.70 -27.19
CA LYS A 36 26.81 9.98 -27.15
C LYS A 36 26.82 8.98 -25.99
N SER A 37 26.08 9.30 -24.92
CA SER A 37 26.10 8.54 -23.65
C SER A 37 25.61 7.09 -23.81
N ASP A 38 24.68 6.83 -24.73
CA ASP A 38 24.14 5.50 -25.02
C ASP A 38 25.21 4.51 -25.48
N THR A 39 26.23 4.99 -26.19
CA THR A 39 27.31 4.17 -26.75
C THR A 39 28.57 4.09 -25.88
N ILE A 40 28.64 4.88 -24.81
CA ILE A 40 29.85 5.01 -23.97
C ILE A 40 29.53 4.50 -22.55
N ASN A 41 30.09 3.36 -22.17
CA ASN A 41 29.81 2.74 -20.86
C ASN A 41 30.18 3.62 -19.66
N ALA A 42 31.27 4.39 -19.77
CA ALA A 42 31.69 5.31 -18.72
C ALA A 42 30.73 6.49 -18.50
N LEU A 43 29.81 6.74 -19.44
CA LEU A 43 28.82 7.83 -19.37
C LEU A 43 27.40 7.32 -19.10
N THR A 44 27.26 6.07 -18.68
CA THR A 44 25.96 5.43 -18.35
C THR A 44 25.09 6.26 -17.40
N ARG A 45 25.69 6.94 -16.41
CA ARG A 45 24.97 7.79 -15.43
C ARG A 45 24.32 9.05 -16.03
N PHE A 46 24.64 9.39 -17.28
CA PHE A 46 24.08 10.52 -18.01
C PHE A 46 23.05 10.12 -19.07
N ARG A 47 22.73 8.83 -19.19
CA ARG A 47 21.70 8.33 -20.11
C ARG A 47 20.29 8.73 -19.68
N ASN A 48 19.35 8.65 -20.62
CA ASN A 48 17.91 8.89 -20.41
C ASN A 48 17.61 10.29 -19.82
N LYS A 49 18.43 11.28 -20.19
CA LYS A 49 18.26 12.68 -19.81
C LYS A 49 18.15 13.52 -21.08
N SER A 50 17.12 14.37 -21.13
CA SER A 50 16.93 15.42 -22.16
C SER A 50 17.80 16.65 -21.92
N GLU A 51 18.29 16.83 -20.70
CA GLU A 51 19.14 17.94 -20.35
C GLU A 51 20.60 17.66 -20.74
N PRO A 52 21.27 18.54 -21.51
CA PRO A 52 22.66 18.34 -21.88
C PRO A 52 23.58 18.44 -20.66
N VAL A 53 24.66 17.66 -20.67
CA VAL A 53 25.66 17.64 -19.61
C VAL A 53 27.02 18.00 -20.17
N TRP A 54 27.63 19.04 -19.60
CA TRP A 54 28.96 19.51 -19.97
C TRP A 54 29.98 18.94 -19.00
N LEU A 55 30.79 17.99 -19.44
CA LEU A 55 31.91 17.46 -18.65
C LEU A 55 33.22 18.16 -19.02
N PHE A 56 33.97 18.56 -18.00
CA PHE A 56 35.30 19.15 -18.13
C PHE A 56 36.34 18.13 -17.70
N ALA A 57 37.38 17.97 -18.51
CA ALA A 57 38.45 17.02 -18.25
C ALA A 57 39.82 17.67 -18.47
N SER A 58 40.75 17.39 -17.58
CA SER A 58 42.17 17.75 -17.71
C SER A 58 43.04 16.63 -17.18
N HIS A 59 44.22 16.44 -17.76
CA HIS A 59 45.17 15.39 -17.37
C HIS A 59 44.57 13.97 -17.27
N GLY A 60 43.60 13.66 -18.15
CA GLY A 60 42.93 12.35 -18.17
C GLY A 60 41.88 12.14 -17.09
N LYS A 61 41.59 13.15 -16.25
CA LYS A 61 40.60 13.09 -15.17
C LYS A 61 39.52 14.16 -15.32
N ILE A 62 38.38 13.95 -14.67
CA ILE A 62 37.29 14.93 -14.63
C ILE A 62 37.62 16.00 -13.61
N VAL A 63 37.28 17.26 -13.92
CA VAL A 63 37.61 18.41 -13.07
C VAL A 63 36.36 19.19 -12.68
N ASN A 64 35.36 19.24 -13.57
CA ASN A 64 34.12 19.95 -13.33
C ASN A 64 33.00 19.39 -14.22
N LEU A 65 31.76 19.77 -13.91
CA LEU A 65 30.57 19.45 -14.68
C LEU A 65 29.63 20.66 -14.68
N MET A 66 28.76 20.75 -15.68
CA MET A 66 27.61 21.65 -15.67
C MET A 66 26.40 20.98 -16.31
N PHE A 67 25.22 21.16 -15.72
CA PHE A 67 23.94 20.77 -16.31
C PHE A 67 23.29 21.92 -17.11
N GLY A 68 22.63 21.57 -18.22
CA GLY A 68 21.73 22.45 -18.94
C GLY A 68 22.39 23.37 -19.97
N THR A 69 21.64 24.37 -20.43
CA THR A 69 21.99 25.21 -21.60
C THR A 69 22.32 26.66 -21.25
N ASN A 70 22.71 26.94 -20.00
CA ASN A 70 23.04 28.30 -19.57
C ASN A 70 24.39 28.77 -20.16
N VAL A 71 24.35 29.45 -21.32
CA VAL A 71 25.55 29.89 -22.05
C VAL A 71 26.48 30.77 -21.20
N PRO A 72 26.01 31.82 -20.50
CA PRO A 72 26.90 32.63 -19.67
C PRO A 72 27.61 31.83 -18.57
N LYS A 73 26.89 30.94 -17.87
CA LYS A 73 27.46 30.05 -16.85
C LYS A 73 28.52 29.13 -17.47
N LEU A 74 28.22 28.52 -18.61
CA LEU A 74 29.14 27.63 -19.29
C LEU A 74 30.44 28.34 -19.69
N MET A 75 30.34 29.54 -20.26
CA MET A 75 31.51 30.33 -20.66
C MET A 75 32.36 30.74 -19.47
N LYS A 76 31.73 31.14 -18.36
CA LYS A 76 32.42 31.45 -17.12
C LYS A 76 33.21 30.25 -16.61
N ILE A 77 32.59 29.06 -16.56
CA ILE A 77 33.25 27.83 -16.11
C ILE A 77 34.42 27.48 -17.05
N ILE A 78 34.25 27.54 -18.38
CA ILE A 78 35.34 27.27 -19.32
C ILE A 78 36.55 28.18 -19.04
N THR A 79 36.32 29.48 -18.86
CA THR A 79 37.39 30.45 -18.58
C THR A 79 38.08 30.14 -17.25
N GLU A 80 37.30 29.90 -16.18
CA GLU A 80 37.84 29.56 -14.85
C GLU A 80 38.65 28.26 -14.88
N GLU A 81 38.17 27.23 -15.57
CA GLU A 81 38.86 25.93 -15.70
C GLU A 81 40.17 26.03 -16.50
N LEU A 82 40.23 26.90 -17.52
CA LEU A 82 41.46 27.18 -18.29
C LEU A 82 42.49 27.96 -17.47
N GLU A 83 42.04 28.97 -16.71
CA GLU A 83 42.92 29.74 -15.81
C GLU A 83 43.49 28.85 -14.70
N LEU A 84 42.67 27.98 -14.10
CA LEU A 84 43.10 27.00 -13.11
C LEU A 84 44.11 26.01 -13.70
N ASP A 85 43.89 25.53 -14.93
CA ASP A 85 44.83 24.62 -15.61
C ASP A 85 46.19 25.29 -15.86
N ALA A 86 46.17 26.56 -16.30
CA ALA A 86 47.39 27.33 -16.52
C ALA A 86 48.18 27.54 -15.22
N LYS A 87 47.51 27.85 -14.10
CA LYS A 87 48.15 27.99 -12.78
C LYS A 87 48.69 26.66 -12.25
N TYR A 88 47.92 25.59 -12.38
CA TYR A 88 48.34 24.25 -11.99
C TYR A 88 49.60 23.79 -12.73
N ARG A 89 49.67 24.00 -14.05
CA ARG A 89 50.87 23.69 -14.86
C ARG A 89 52.11 24.47 -14.43
N LYS A 90 51.94 25.67 -13.87
CA LYS A 90 53.03 26.50 -13.31
C LYS A 90 53.38 26.12 -11.87
N GLY A 91 52.63 25.24 -11.22
CA GLY A 91 52.79 24.90 -9.80
C GLY A 91 52.27 25.98 -8.84
N GLU A 92 51.44 26.91 -9.32
CA GLU A 92 50.92 28.06 -8.54
C GLU A 92 49.59 27.78 -7.84
N ALA A 93 48.93 26.66 -8.16
CA ALA A 93 47.64 26.28 -7.60
C ALA A 93 47.50 24.76 -7.49
N GLU A 94 46.75 24.28 -6.49
CA GLU A 94 46.30 22.90 -6.42
C GLU A 94 44.98 22.72 -7.18
N ARG A 95 44.75 21.51 -7.72
CA ARG A 95 43.55 21.16 -8.49
C ARG A 95 42.94 19.86 -7.98
N VAL A 96 41.61 19.84 -7.87
CA VAL A 96 40.85 18.64 -7.56
C VAL A 96 40.56 17.88 -8.85
N PHE A 97 40.75 16.57 -8.81
CA PHE A 97 40.45 15.68 -9.91
C PHE A 97 39.53 14.56 -9.42
N TYR A 98 38.57 14.21 -10.28
CA TYR A 98 37.58 13.18 -10.05
C TYR A 98 37.76 12.07 -11.07
N GLU A 99 37.50 10.83 -10.65
CA GLU A 99 37.39 9.72 -11.59
C GLU A 99 36.09 9.81 -12.39
N ILE A 100 36.05 9.26 -13.60
CA ILE A 100 34.84 9.33 -14.46
C ILE A 100 33.59 8.72 -13.80
N ASN A 101 33.78 7.76 -12.90
CA ASN A 101 32.71 7.10 -12.16
C ASN A 101 32.36 7.80 -10.84
N GLU A 102 33.16 8.77 -10.40
CA GLU A 102 32.96 9.53 -9.17
C GLU A 102 31.98 10.68 -9.40
N LEU A 103 31.03 10.88 -8.47
CA LEU A 103 30.03 11.95 -8.57
C LEU A 103 30.65 13.30 -8.20
N LEU A 104 30.39 14.31 -9.02
CA LEU A 104 30.85 15.66 -8.74
C LEU A 104 29.95 16.38 -7.73
N PRO A 105 30.43 17.43 -7.04
CA PRO A 105 29.65 18.17 -6.05
C PRO A 105 28.28 18.67 -6.57
N GLU A 106 28.21 19.21 -7.79
CA GLU A 106 26.93 19.67 -8.40
C GLU A 106 25.98 18.48 -8.67
N GLU A 107 26.50 17.30 -8.98
CA GLU A 107 25.69 16.08 -9.12
C GLU A 107 25.14 15.61 -7.78
N ILE A 108 25.98 15.65 -6.72
CA ILE A 108 25.60 15.28 -5.36
C ILE A 108 24.51 16.22 -4.83
N GLU A 109 24.68 17.53 -5.03
CA GLU A 109 23.69 18.54 -4.62
C GLU A 109 22.34 18.30 -5.28
N ARG A 110 22.33 18.06 -6.60
CA ARG A 110 21.10 17.74 -7.35
C ARG A 110 20.46 16.44 -6.89
N LEU A 111 21.26 15.40 -6.63
CA LEU A 111 20.75 14.12 -6.13
C LEU A 111 20.13 14.28 -4.74
N ASN A 112 20.77 15.03 -3.85
CA ASN A 112 20.28 15.32 -2.51
C ASN A 112 18.99 16.15 -2.56
N ALA A 113 18.92 17.16 -3.44
CA ALA A 113 17.71 17.94 -3.63
C ALA A 113 16.54 17.07 -4.12
N LYS A 114 16.79 16.18 -5.10
CA LYS A 114 15.77 15.24 -5.60
C LYS A 114 15.31 14.28 -4.49
N LYS A 115 16.25 13.68 -3.75
CA LYS A 115 15.94 12.78 -2.62
C LYS A 115 15.13 13.48 -1.54
N LYS A 116 15.47 14.73 -1.22
CA LYS A 116 14.74 15.51 -0.21
C LYS A 116 13.28 15.71 -0.60
N VAL A 117 13.01 16.06 -1.86
CA VAL A 117 11.63 16.19 -2.37
C VAL A 117 10.89 14.85 -2.33
N GLU A 118 11.55 13.76 -2.74
CA GLU A 118 10.96 12.41 -2.72
C GLU A 118 10.65 11.94 -1.29
N GLU A 119 11.54 12.20 -0.33
CA GLU A 119 11.31 11.92 1.09
C GLU A 119 10.18 12.77 1.69
N GLU A 120 10.06 14.05 1.29
CA GLU A 120 8.96 14.92 1.72
C GLU A 120 7.61 14.42 1.19
N ILE A 121 7.55 14.01 -0.09
CA ILE A 121 6.36 13.38 -0.70
C ILE A 121 6.00 12.09 0.02
N GLN A 122 6.97 11.20 0.25
CA GLN A 122 6.76 9.92 0.92
C GLN A 122 6.21 10.13 2.34
N LYS A 123 6.77 11.08 3.10
CA LYS A 123 6.30 11.41 4.45
C LYS A 123 4.88 11.97 4.44
N ALA A 124 4.53 12.79 3.44
CA ALA A 124 3.18 13.34 3.30
C ALA A 124 2.17 12.23 2.98
N GLU A 125 2.49 11.32 2.06
CA GLU A 125 1.66 10.17 1.71
C GLU A 125 1.44 9.22 2.91
N GLU A 126 2.50 8.90 3.65
CA GLU A 126 2.40 8.08 4.87
C GLU A 126 1.58 8.75 5.98
N ALA A 127 1.74 10.07 6.16
CA ALA A 127 1.00 10.83 7.16
C ALA A 127 -0.50 10.87 6.83
N GLU A 128 -0.86 11.07 5.56
CA GLU A 128 -2.24 11.09 5.10
C GLU A 128 -2.90 9.71 5.21
N ALA A 129 -2.21 8.63 4.80
CA ALA A 129 -2.70 7.27 4.96
C ALA A 129 -2.96 6.93 6.45
N LYS A 130 -2.04 7.34 7.34
CA LYS A 130 -2.20 7.17 8.78
C LYS A 130 -3.36 7.99 9.34
N ARG A 131 -3.58 9.21 8.84
CA ARG A 131 -4.70 10.06 9.22
C ARG A 131 -6.03 9.42 8.85
N GLN A 132 -6.19 8.97 7.60
CA GLN A 132 -7.40 8.28 7.15
C GLN A 132 -7.66 7.00 7.93
N ARG A 133 -6.62 6.21 8.19
CA ARG A 133 -6.72 5.01 9.01
C ARG A 133 -7.21 5.34 10.42
N ARG A 134 -6.65 6.36 11.06
CA ARG A 134 -7.08 6.81 12.38
C ARG A 134 -8.53 7.31 12.37
N GLU A 135 -8.91 8.13 11.40
CA GLU A 135 -10.30 8.65 11.27
C GLU A 135 -11.32 7.52 11.11
N TYR A 136 -11.01 6.51 10.28
CA TYR A 136 -11.83 5.32 10.14
C TYR A 136 -11.99 4.56 11.46
N LEU A 137 -10.88 4.29 12.16
CA LEU A 137 -10.93 3.59 13.44
C LEU A 137 -11.69 4.38 14.51
N THR A 138 -11.54 5.70 14.54
CA THR A 138 -12.33 6.57 15.43
C THR A 138 -13.82 6.42 15.14
N HIS A 139 -14.24 6.56 13.87
CA HIS A 139 -15.64 6.38 13.47
C HIS A 139 -16.19 5.01 13.87
N VAL A 140 -15.47 3.93 13.55
CA VAL A 140 -15.86 2.56 13.91
C VAL A 140 -16.01 2.40 15.43
N THR A 141 -15.05 2.89 16.21
CA THR A 141 -15.14 2.78 17.67
C THR A 141 -16.29 3.62 18.21
N ASP A 142 -16.57 4.80 17.66
CA ASP A 142 -17.68 5.65 18.11
C ASP A 142 -19.05 5.02 17.81
N GLU A 143 -19.23 4.40 16.64
CA GLU A 143 -20.43 3.62 16.32
C GLU A 143 -20.65 2.47 17.31
N ILE A 144 -19.58 1.73 17.67
CA ILE A 144 -19.64 0.66 18.66
C ILE A 144 -20.01 1.20 20.04
N LYS A 145 -19.42 2.33 20.46
CA LYS A 145 -19.74 2.98 21.75
C LYS A 145 -21.22 3.38 21.83
N ALA A 146 -21.80 3.82 20.72
CA ALA A 146 -23.18 4.27 20.65
C ALA A 146 -24.18 3.10 20.71
N HIS A 147 -23.85 1.96 20.09
CA HIS A 147 -24.76 0.82 19.98
C HIS A 147 -24.54 -0.27 21.05
N ILE A 148 -23.33 -0.42 21.58
CA ILE A 148 -22.96 -1.44 22.56
C ILE A 148 -22.51 -0.77 23.85
N THR A 149 -23.44 -0.62 24.79
CA THR A 149 -23.21 0.11 26.04
C THR A 149 -22.95 -0.80 27.25
N ASP A 150 -23.40 -2.04 27.20
CA ASP A 150 -23.45 -3.01 28.31
C ASP A 150 -22.44 -4.15 28.19
N ILE A 151 -21.54 -4.11 27.20
CA ILE A 151 -20.52 -5.14 26.98
C ILE A 151 -19.12 -4.57 27.25
N GLY A 152 -18.33 -5.32 28.02
CA GLY A 152 -16.91 -5.06 28.25
C GLY A 152 -16.05 -6.28 27.95
N CYS A 153 -14.78 -6.07 27.58
CA CYS A 153 -13.88 -7.15 27.20
C CYS A 153 -12.71 -7.34 28.18
N THR A 154 -12.31 -8.59 28.42
CA THR A 154 -11.11 -8.93 29.20
C THR A 154 -10.22 -9.88 28.40
N ILE A 155 -8.91 -9.64 28.42
CA ILE A 155 -7.88 -10.50 27.85
C ILE A 155 -7.19 -11.25 28.99
N PHE A 156 -7.36 -12.58 29.04
CA PHE A 156 -6.57 -13.44 29.91
C PHE A 156 -5.29 -13.86 29.19
N MET A 157 -4.19 -13.71 29.90
CA MET A 157 -2.85 -13.90 29.35
C MET A 157 -2.51 -15.39 29.16
N PRO A 158 -1.50 -15.72 28.33
CA PRO A 158 -1.23 -17.11 27.94
C PRO A 158 -0.86 -18.06 29.08
N ASN A 159 -0.48 -17.54 30.25
CA ASN A 159 -0.21 -18.31 31.46
C ASN A 159 -1.49 -18.86 32.12
N ILE A 160 -2.66 -18.35 31.73
CA ILE A 160 -3.93 -18.75 32.29
C ILE A 160 -4.51 -19.93 31.50
N GLY A 161 -4.69 -21.06 32.18
CA GLY A 161 -5.25 -22.28 31.62
C GLY A 161 -6.73 -22.18 31.30
N ARG A 162 -7.22 -23.09 30.45
CA ARG A 162 -8.65 -23.16 30.08
C ARG A 162 -9.56 -23.55 31.25
N ASP A 163 -9.01 -24.04 32.35
CA ASP A 163 -9.74 -24.35 33.59
C ASP A 163 -10.12 -23.11 34.38
N ILE A 164 -9.67 -21.91 33.96
CA ILE A 164 -9.95 -20.65 34.64
C ILE A 164 -11.43 -20.41 34.90
N TYR A 165 -12.34 -20.85 34.01
CA TYR A 165 -13.78 -20.63 34.17
C TYR A 165 -14.37 -21.26 35.42
N LYS A 166 -13.76 -22.33 35.96
CA LYS A 166 -14.18 -22.90 37.24
C LYS A 166 -13.95 -21.93 38.40
N LYS A 167 -12.98 -21.02 38.24
CA LYS A 167 -12.60 -20.00 39.21
C LYS A 167 -13.25 -18.64 38.92
N LEU A 168 -13.80 -18.42 37.72
CA LEU A 168 -14.43 -17.16 37.34
C LEU A 168 -15.88 -17.04 37.80
N GLY A 169 -16.55 -18.14 38.19
CA GLY A 169 -17.95 -18.14 38.62
C GLY A 169 -18.21 -17.14 39.74
N ASP A 170 -17.68 -17.39 40.94
CA ASP A 170 -17.93 -16.53 42.10
C ASP A 170 -17.50 -15.06 41.87
N PRO A 171 -16.32 -14.76 41.27
CA PRO A 171 -15.96 -13.40 40.92
C PRO A 171 -16.92 -12.75 39.92
N ALA A 172 -17.37 -13.46 38.88
CA ALA A 172 -18.29 -12.91 37.89
C ALA A 172 -19.67 -12.67 38.49
N ASP A 173 -20.17 -13.59 39.32
CA ASP A 173 -21.45 -13.46 40.03
C ASP A 173 -21.44 -12.25 40.97
N LYS A 174 -20.34 -11.98 41.66
CA LYS A 174 -20.18 -10.79 42.53
C LYS A 174 -20.36 -9.46 41.78
N PHE A 175 -20.01 -9.43 40.51
CA PHE A 175 -20.16 -8.24 39.64
C PHE A 175 -21.32 -8.39 38.66
N GLU A 176 -22.15 -9.43 38.80
CA GLU A 176 -23.29 -9.74 37.92
C GLU A 176 -22.92 -9.80 36.43
N LEU A 177 -21.73 -10.33 36.12
CA LEU A 177 -21.20 -10.43 34.76
C LEU A 177 -21.60 -11.74 34.09
N THR A 178 -22.17 -11.65 32.89
CA THR A 178 -22.50 -12.81 32.05
C THR A 178 -21.53 -12.92 30.88
N ALA A 179 -20.81 -14.04 30.75
CA ALA A 179 -19.96 -14.29 29.58
C ALA A 179 -20.81 -14.54 28.32
N LYS A 180 -20.76 -13.60 27.37
CA LYS A 180 -21.52 -13.68 26.10
C LYS A 180 -20.82 -14.53 25.06
N GLU A 181 -19.57 -14.20 24.80
CA GLU A 181 -18.74 -14.88 23.83
C GLU A 181 -17.30 -14.95 24.33
N ARG A 182 -16.60 -15.99 23.89
CA ARG A 182 -15.20 -16.23 24.19
C ARG A 182 -14.48 -16.58 22.91
N LYS A 183 -13.28 -16.02 22.75
CA LYS A 183 -12.37 -16.34 21.66
C LYS A 183 -11.01 -16.78 22.21
N ILE A 184 -10.48 -17.86 21.67
CA ILE A 184 -9.08 -18.29 21.89
C ILE A 184 -8.35 -17.98 20.59
N THR A 185 -7.37 -17.08 20.64
CA THR A 185 -6.67 -16.58 19.45
C THR A 185 -5.32 -16.02 19.85
N ASN A 186 -4.41 -15.87 18.90
CA ASN A 186 -3.27 -14.97 19.09
C ASN A 186 -3.71 -13.52 18.80
N ILE A 187 -2.93 -12.56 19.31
CA ILE A 187 -3.04 -11.15 18.92
C ILE A 187 -2.00 -10.92 17.83
N PRO A 188 -2.40 -10.71 16.56
CA PRO A 188 -1.46 -10.36 15.50
C PRO A 188 -0.81 -9.00 15.74
N LYS A 189 0.39 -8.78 15.17
CA LYS A 189 1.15 -7.54 15.37
C LYS A 189 0.43 -6.33 14.80
N GLU A 190 -0.27 -6.52 13.69
CA GLU A 190 -1.10 -5.53 13.01
C GLU A 190 -2.29 -5.03 13.88
N HIS A 191 -2.78 -5.85 14.81
CA HIS A 191 -3.86 -5.43 15.71
C HIS A 191 -3.38 -4.45 16.79
N ARG A 192 -2.07 -4.29 17.00
CA ARG A 192 -1.50 -3.41 18.04
C ARG A 192 -1.95 -1.96 17.87
N GLU A 193 -1.97 -1.47 16.63
CA GLU A 193 -2.37 -0.08 16.35
C GLU A 193 -3.82 0.18 16.77
N ILE A 194 -4.70 -0.79 16.52
CA ILE A 194 -6.13 -0.69 16.80
C ILE A 194 -6.40 -0.94 18.29
N LEU A 195 -5.79 -1.99 18.86
CA LEU A 195 -5.98 -2.41 20.24
C LEU A 195 -5.52 -1.35 21.25
N PHE A 196 -4.49 -0.56 20.92
CA PHE A 196 -4.01 0.48 21.83
C PHE A 196 -4.32 1.90 21.33
N LEU A 197 -5.35 2.04 20.48
CA LEU A 197 -5.84 3.33 20.02
C LEU A 197 -6.34 4.14 21.23
N ASP A 198 -5.58 5.18 21.57
CA ASP A 198 -5.85 6.08 22.69
C ASP A 198 -6.09 5.32 24.02
N CYS A 199 -5.36 4.20 24.21
CA CYS A 199 -5.47 3.35 25.39
C CYS A 199 -4.73 3.96 26.60
N PRO A 200 -5.39 4.21 27.74
CA PRO A 200 -4.76 4.79 28.92
C PRO A 200 -3.89 3.81 29.71
N ASN A 201 -4.08 2.50 29.51
CA ASN A 201 -3.37 1.43 30.22
C ASN A 201 -2.80 0.37 29.24
N PRO A 202 -1.95 0.77 28.28
CA PRO A 202 -1.40 -0.16 27.30
C PRO A 202 -0.56 -1.24 27.99
N ILE A 203 -0.58 -2.45 27.42
CA ILE A 203 0.29 -3.55 27.88
C ILE A 203 1.75 -3.18 27.58
N ASP A 204 2.64 -3.41 28.54
CA ASP A 204 4.09 -3.16 28.37
C ASP A 204 4.63 -3.89 27.12
N GLU A 205 5.52 -3.23 26.38
CA GLU A 205 6.00 -3.75 25.09
C GLU A 205 6.72 -5.10 25.22
N LYS A 206 7.47 -5.32 26.31
CA LYS A 206 8.16 -6.60 26.53
C LYS A 206 7.18 -7.72 26.85
N VAL A 207 6.09 -7.39 27.54
CA VAL A 207 4.99 -8.33 27.81
C VAL A 207 4.25 -8.64 26.52
N LEU A 208 3.95 -7.62 25.71
CA LEU A 208 3.25 -7.77 24.45
C LEU A 208 4.04 -8.67 23.48
N ASP A 209 5.35 -8.48 23.32
CA ASP A 209 6.20 -9.31 22.46
C ASP A 209 6.17 -10.81 22.83
N TYR A 210 5.95 -11.13 24.10
CA TYR A 210 5.72 -12.49 24.57
C TYR A 210 4.30 -12.98 24.26
N VAL A 211 3.30 -12.13 24.52
CA VAL A 211 1.87 -12.44 24.36
C VAL A 211 1.49 -12.63 22.89
N LEU A 212 2.00 -11.82 21.96
CA LEU A 212 1.69 -11.88 20.52
C LEU A 212 1.99 -13.26 19.89
N LYS A 213 2.94 -14.01 20.47
CA LYS A 213 3.40 -15.32 19.98
C LYS A 213 2.59 -16.49 20.53
N LYS A 214 1.59 -16.23 21.37
CA LYS A 214 0.83 -17.26 22.09
C LYS A 214 -0.67 -17.00 22.01
N ASP A 215 -1.43 -18.05 22.28
CA ASP A 215 -2.87 -17.94 22.41
C ASP A 215 -3.22 -17.21 23.72
N VAL A 216 -4.08 -16.21 23.58
CA VAL A 216 -4.79 -15.55 24.67
C VAL A 216 -6.25 -15.98 24.66
N ILE A 217 -6.92 -15.75 25.77
CA ILE A 217 -8.36 -15.91 25.87
C ILE A 217 -8.97 -14.52 25.98
N ILE A 218 -9.87 -14.18 25.07
CA ILE A 218 -10.60 -12.91 25.08
C ILE A 218 -12.06 -13.23 25.40
N ASN A 219 -12.58 -12.64 26.48
CA ASN A 219 -13.98 -12.77 26.88
C ASN A 219 -14.72 -11.46 26.72
N ALA A 220 -15.92 -11.53 26.14
CA ALA A 220 -16.90 -10.46 26.17
C ALA A 220 -17.91 -10.70 27.30
N TRP A 221 -17.99 -9.76 28.22
CA TRP A 221 -18.86 -9.78 29.40
C TRP A 221 -20.02 -8.82 29.20
N LYS A 222 -21.24 -9.31 29.38
CA LYS A 222 -22.44 -8.49 29.46
C LYS A 222 -22.76 -8.17 30.92
N LEU A 223 -23.01 -6.89 31.19
CA LEU A 223 -23.49 -6.39 32.47
C LEU A 223 -24.96 -6.73 32.68
N ALA A 224 -25.39 -6.78 33.94
CA ALA A 224 -26.78 -6.92 34.32
C ALA A 224 -27.65 -5.74 33.83
N GLU A 225 -28.93 -6.01 33.61
CA GLU A 225 -29.89 -4.98 33.22
C GLU A 225 -30.07 -3.96 34.34
N GLY A 226 -29.97 -2.67 34.01
CA GLY A 226 -30.12 -1.58 34.99
C GLY A 226 -28.82 -1.16 35.69
N GLU A 227 -27.68 -1.81 35.41
CA GLU A 227 -26.37 -1.31 35.85
C GLU A 227 -26.09 0.06 35.24
N THR A 228 -25.63 0.99 36.07
CA THR A 228 -25.42 2.42 35.71
C THR A 228 -23.95 2.74 35.49
N ARG A 229 -23.05 1.92 36.02
CA ARG A 229 -21.60 2.04 35.84
C ARG A 229 -21.19 1.59 34.44
N THR A 230 -20.03 2.07 34.00
CA THR A 230 -19.47 1.64 32.71
C THR A 230 -18.90 0.21 32.82
N PRO A 231 -18.95 -0.60 31.75
CA PRO A 231 -18.26 -1.88 31.70
C PRO A 231 -16.78 -1.79 32.06
N GLU A 232 -16.12 -0.69 31.68
CA GLU A 232 -14.70 -0.49 31.93
C GLU A 232 -14.39 -0.33 33.43
N ASP A 233 -15.24 0.39 34.17
CA ASP A 233 -15.09 0.55 35.62
C ASP A 233 -15.32 -0.77 36.36
N ILE A 234 -16.39 -1.49 35.99
CA ILE A 234 -16.70 -2.79 36.60
C ILE A 234 -15.62 -3.81 36.27
N LEU A 235 -15.19 -3.91 35.02
CA LEU A 235 -14.16 -4.87 34.63
C LEU A 235 -12.81 -4.56 35.24
N LYS A 236 -12.49 -3.28 35.47
CA LYS A 236 -11.28 -2.89 36.21
C LYS A 236 -11.30 -3.42 37.65
N GLU A 237 -12.43 -3.32 38.34
CA GLU A 237 -12.60 -3.90 39.69
C GLU A 237 -12.60 -5.42 39.66
N PHE A 238 -13.28 -6.03 38.67
CA PHE A 238 -13.32 -7.48 38.47
C PHE A 238 -11.94 -8.08 38.21
N VAL A 239 -11.16 -7.50 37.29
CA VAL A 239 -9.77 -7.93 37.04
C VAL A 239 -8.91 -7.70 38.28
N GLY A 240 -9.06 -6.55 38.94
CA GLY A 240 -8.35 -6.23 40.18
C GLY A 240 -8.62 -7.24 41.31
N LEU A 241 -9.86 -7.72 41.45
CA LEU A 241 -10.23 -8.77 42.42
C LEU A 241 -9.42 -10.05 42.18
N MET A 242 -9.20 -10.41 40.91
CA MET A 242 -8.53 -11.65 40.54
C MET A 242 -7.01 -11.55 40.51
N THR A 243 -6.44 -10.40 40.17
CA THR A 243 -5.00 -10.22 40.00
C THR A 243 -4.31 -9.63 41.24
N ASN A 244 -5.04 -8.97 42.14
CA ASN A 244 -4.45 -8.37 43.34
C ASN A 244 -4.64 -9.29 44.55
N LYS A 245 -3.68 -9.23 45.47
CA LYS A 245 -3.76 -9.85 46.79
C LYS A 245 -4.94 -9.28 47.58
N GLN A 246 -5.83 -10.15 48.03
CA GLN A 246 -6.95 -9.78 48.90
C GLN A 246 -6.52 -9.86 50.36
N ALA A 247 -6.90 -8.89 51.19
CA ALA A 247 -6.60 -8.93 52.62
C ALA A 247 -7.46 -10.00 53.31
N ILE A 248 -6.86 -10.80 54.19
CA ILE A 248 -7.58 -11.76 55.01
C ILE A 248 -8.27 -10.98 56.14
N LEU A 249 -9.57 -11.21 56.34
CA LEU A 249 -10.36 -10.54 57.38
C LEU A 249 -10.40 -11.38 58.67
N ASP A 250 -10.41 -10.72 59.82
CA ASP A 250 -10.66 -11.34 61.13
C ASP A 250 -12.15 -11.66 61.36
N ASP A 251 -12.48 -12.32 62.47
CA ASP A 251 -13.87 -12.66 62.85
C ASP A 251 -14.79 -11.42 62.99
N GLY A 252 -14.20 -10.22 63.10
CA GLY A 252 -14.89 -8.94 63.15
C GLY A 252 -14.97 -8.21 61.80
N GLY A 253 -14.46 -8.80 60.72
CA GLY A 253 -14.45 -8.22 59.37
C GLY A 253 -13.34 -7.20 59.11
N ASN A 254 -12.34 -7.09 60.00
CA ASN A 254 -11.22 -6.16 59.82
C ASN A 254 -10.05 -6.84 59.11
N PRO A 255 -9.32 -6.15 58.20
CA PRO A 255 -8.16 -6.72 57.53
C PRO A 255 -7.02 -7.00 58.52
N ILE A 256 -6.55 -8.24 58.53
CA ILE A 256 -5.41 -8.67 59.32
C ILE A 256 -4.12 -8.12 58.68
N PRO A 257 -3.27 -7.39 59.41
CA PRO A 257 -2.02 -6.85 58.88
C PRO A 257 -1.12 -7.94 58.28
N ASP A 258 -0.57 -7.68 57.10
CA ASP A 258 0.35 -8.57 56.36
C ASP A 258 -0.21 -9.97 56.00
N ALA A 259 -1.50 -10.23 56.22
CA ALA A 259 -2.15 -11.48 55.87
C ALA A 259 -3.00 -11.29 54.60
N PHE A 260 -2.56 -11.91 53.51
CA PHE A 260 -3.23 -11.82 52.22
C PHE A 260 -3.54 -13.20 51.65
N GLU A 261 -4.70 -13.33 51.02
CA GLU A 261 -5.02 -14.47 50.19
C GLU A 261 -4.11 -14.52 48.96
N LYS A 262 -3.93 -15.73 48.42
CA LYS A 262 -3.21 -15.90 47.17
C LYS A 262 -4.01 -15.27 46.03
N GLU A 263 -3.32 -14.59 45.12
CA GLU A 263 -3.93 -14.05 43.90
C GLU A 263 -4.61 -15.19 43.13
N LEU A 264 -5.83 -14.95 42.64
CA LEU A 264 -6.57 -15.95 41.86
C LEU A 264 -5.89 -16.20 40.51
N LEU A 265 -5.31 -15.14 39.95
CA LEU A 265 -4.62 -15.08 38.67
C LEU A 265 -3.17 -14.61 38.86
N GLU A 266 -2.30 -15.53 39.29
CA GLU A 266 -0.89 -15.23 39.55
C GLU A 266 -0.14 -14.73 38.30
N PRO A 267 0.69 -13.68 38.43
CA PRO A 267 1.55 -13.21 37.36
C PRO A 267 2.64 -14.24 37.06
N PHE A 268 2.99 -14.35 35.78
CA PHE A 268 4.01 -15.27 35.30
C PHE A 268 5.28 -14.51 34.93
N THR A 269 6.44 -14.96 35.42
CA THR A 269 7.73 -14.42 34.99
C THR A 269 8.22 -15.19 33.76
N VAL A 270 8.50 -14.47 32.67
CA VAL A 270 9.00 -15.09 31.44
C VAL A 270 10.38 -15.72 31.68
N PRO A 271 10.58 -17.02 31.40
CA PRO A 271 11.83 -17.73 31.71
C PRO A 271 13.05 -17.04 31.07
N GLY A 272 14.09 -16.83 31.87
CA GLY A 272 15.31 -16.16 31.43
C GLY A 272 15.21 -14.64 31.32
N THR A 273 14.14 -14.02 31.83
CA THR A 273 13.96 -12.56 31.86
C THR A 273 13.31 -12.12 33.18
N ASP A 274 13.36 -10.82 33.47
CA ASP A 274 12.64 -10.21 34.60
C ASP A 274 11.22 -9.72 34.22
N VAL A 275 10.72 -10.11 33.04
CA VAL A 275 9.41 -9.66 32.53
C VAL A 275 8.29 -10.40 33.25
N LYS A 276 7.43 -9.66 33.96
CA LYS A 276 6.23 -10.18 34.61
C LYS A 276 4.99 -9.96 33.75
N VAL A 277 4.34 -11.04 33.36
CA VAL A 277 3.07 -11.04 32.61
C VAL A 277 1.92 -11.14 33.62
N PRO A 278 0.97 -10.19 33.64
CA PRO A 278 -0.19 -10.28 34.53
C PRO A 278 -1.08 -11.48 34.15
N GLY A 279 -1.97 -11.94 35.02
CA GLY A 279 -2.88 -13.02 34.66
C GLY A 279 -4.02 -12.57 33.72
N ALA A 280 -4.48 -11.34 33.85
CA ALA A 280 -5.51 -10.74 33.00
C ALA A 280 -5.28 -9.24 32.79
N TRP A 281 -5.89 -8.70 31.74
CA TRP A 281 -5.89 -7.29 31.42
C TRP A 281 -7.25 -6.88 30.85
N THR A 282 -7.70 -5.67 31.18
CA THR A 282 -8.92 -5.07 30.66
C THR A 282 -8.64 -3.61 30.30
N PRO A 283 -9.23 -3.07 29.23
CA PRO A 283 -9.14 -1.65 28.95
C PRO A 283 -9.82 -0.80 30.02
N HIS A 284 -9.26 0.38 30.31
CA HIS A 284 -9.86 1.37 31.21
C HIS A 284 -10.62 2.50 30.49
N ASN A 285 -10.83 2.38 29.19
CA ASN A 285 -11.63 3.34 28.44
C ASN A 285 -12.48 2.66 27.36
N ARG A 286 -13.58 3.36 27.03
CA ARG A 286 -14.57 2.88 26.08
C ARG A 286 -14.01 2.66 24.67
N THR A 287 -13.07 3.52 24.24
CA THR A 287 -12.44 3.41 22.91
C THR A 287 -11.68 2.10 22.75
N THR A 288 -10.87 1.73 23.73
CA THR A 288 -10.12 0.48 23.64
C THR A 288 -11.03 -0.74 23.76
N ASN A 289 -12.05 -0.67 24.61
CA ASN A 289 -13.06 -1.73 24.70
C ASN A 289 -13.78 -1.94 23.37
N ALA A 290 -14.23 -0.85 22.73
CA ALA A 290 -14.82 -0.89 21.39
C ALA A 290 -13.84 -1.45 20.33
N ALA A 291 -12.55 -1.13 20.42
CA ALA A 291 -11.52 -1.68 19.54
C ALA A 291 -11.37 -3.20 19.69
N ILE A 292 -11.44 -3.74 20.91
CA ILE A 292 -11.43 -5.20 21.15
C ILE A 292 -12.68 -5.85 20.55
N ILE A 293 -13.85 -5.24 20.72
CA ILE A 293 -15.11 -5.72 20.11
C ILE A 293 -14.98 -5.77 18.60
N TYR A 294 -14.50 -4.68 17.98
CA TYR A 294 -14.28 -4.59 16.55
C TYR A 294 -13.35 -5.69 16.02
N LEU A 295 -12.21 -5.91 16.69
CA LEU A 295 -11.18 -6.87 16.26
C LEU A 295 -11.60 -8.33 16.45
N TYR A 296 -12.25 -8.66 17.56
CA TYR A 296 -12.41 -10.05 17.99
C TYR A 296 -13.86 -10.54 17.99
N PHE A 297 -14.83 -9.65 18.08
CA PHE A 297 -16.26 -9.94 18.19
C PHE A 297 -17.07 -9.21 17.11
N ARG A 298 -16.60 -9.29 15.85
CA ARG A 298 -17.25 -8.60 14.72
C ARG A 298 -18.73 -8.98 14.57
N SER A 299 -19.10 -10.21 14.95
CA SER A 299 -20.48 -10.70 15.05
C SER A 299 -21.42 -9.76 15.81
N PHE A 300 -20.93 -9.02 16.81
CA PHE A 300 -21.76 -8.09 17.60
C PHE A 300 -22.09 -6.79 16.86
N THR A 301 -21.39 -6.53 15.76
CA THR A 301 -21.39 -5.23 15.09
C THR A 301 -21.90 -5.31 13.64
N GLU A 302 -22.20 -6.51 13.14
CA GLU A 302 -22.68 -6.75 11.76
C GLU A 302 -23.97 -5.99 11.41
N LEU A 303 -24.82 -5.72 12.40
CA LEU A 303 -26.12 -5.07 12.19
C LEU A 303 -26.03 -3.55 11.95
N PHE A 304 -24.92 -2.91 12.35
CA PHE A 304 -24.79 -1.45 12.28
C PHE A 304 -23.45 -0.96 11.72
N LEU A 305 -22.42 -1.81 11.65
CA LEU A 305 -21.17 -1.49 10.99
C LEU A 305 -21.05 -2.25 9.65
N PRO A 306 -20.87 -1.55 8.52
CA PRO A 306 -20.65 -2.18 7.22
C PRO A 306 -19.34 -2.97 7.20
N PRO A 307 -19.16 -3.92 6.25
CA PRO A 307 -17.87 -4.56 6.02
C PRO A 307 -16.74 -3.54 5.90
N ASP A 308 -15.54 -3.93 6.34
CA ASP A 308 -14.40 -3.02 6.27
C ASP A 308 -14.14 -2.64 4.80
N PRO A 309 -13.99 -1.33 4.50
CA PRO A 309 -13.69 -0.91 3.14
C PRO A 309 -12.32 -1.45 2.74
N ILE A 310 -12.20 -1.91 1.50
CA ILE A 310 -10.91 -2.26 0.92
C ILE A 310 -10.08 -0.97 0.84
N PRO A 311 -8.88 -0.93 1.45
CA PRO A 311 -8.04 0.26 1.38
C PRO A 311 -7.75 0.63 -0.07
N GLU A 312 -8.09 1.85 -0.44
CA GLU A 312 -7.79 2.35 -1.77
C GLU A 312 -6.28 2.54 -1.93
N PRO A 313 -5.65 2.00 -2.99
CA PRO A 313 -4.22 2.18 -3.19
C PRO A 313 -3.89 3.66 -3.48
N PRO A 314 -2.67 4.13 -3.15
CA PRO A 314 -2.21 5.46 -3.53
C PRO A 314 -2.38 5.67 -5.04
N HIS A 315 -2.96 6.80 -5.45
CA HIS A 315 -3.34 7.05 -6.83
C HIS A 315 -3.14 8.51 -7.24
N LEU A 316 -3.02 8.73 -8.54
CA LEU A 316 -2.83 10.02 -9.18
C LEU A 316 -4.08 10.37 -10.01
N CYS A 317 -4.40 11.65 -10.09
CA CYS A 317 -5.35 12.18 -11.06
C CYS A 317 -4.59 12.46 -12.36
N CYS A 318 -4.97 11.79 -13.45
CA CYS A 318 -4.45 12.02 -14.78
C CYS A 318 -5.54 12.60 -15.66
N ILE A 319 -5.31 13.79 -16.23
CA ILE A 319 -6.30 14.50 -17.04
C ILE A 319 -5.78 14.62 -18.47
N PHE A 320 -6.58 14.16 -19.42
CA PHE A 320 -6.30 14.22 -20.85
C PHE A 320 -7.37 15.01 -21.58
N ASP A 321 -7.03 15.52 -22.76
CA ASP A 321 -8.05 15.98 -23.70
C ASP A 321 -8.89 14.80 -24.20
N ALA A 322 -10.22 14.94 -24.20
CA ALA A 322 -11.11 13.85 -24.57
C ALA A 322 -10.99 13.40 -26.04
N TYR A 323 -10.34 14.17 -26.92
CA TYR A 323 -10.06 13.73 -28.30
C TYR A 323 -9.01 12.59 -28.35
N LYS A 324 -8.16 12.44 -27.32
CA LYS A 324 -7.18 11.35 -27.20
C LYS A 324 -7.79 10.02 -26.74
N LYS A 325 -9.12 9.95 -26.56
CA LYS A 325 -9.84 8.79 -26.01
C LYS A 325 -9.48 7.44 -26.61
N ARG A 326 -9.15 7.35 -27.90
CA ARG A 326 -8.80 6.07 -28.56
C ARG A 326 -7.50 5.50 -28.02
N GLU A 327 -6.41 6.27 -28.08
CA GLU A 327 -5.09 5.89 -27.58
C GLU A 327 -5.14 5.55 -26.08
N ILE A 328 -5.90 6.34 -25.32
CA ILE A 328 -6.06 6.15 -23.88
C ILE A 328 -6.86 4.88 -23.56
N THR A 329 -7.88 4.55 -24.36
CA THR A 329 -8.69 3.34 -24.15
C THR A 329 -7.88 2.07 -24.47
N GLU A 330 -7.02 2.10 -25.47
CA GLU A 330 -6.11 0.98 -25.76
C GLU A 330 -5.19 0.71 -24.56
N LEU A 331 -4.61 1.76 -23.98
CA LEU A 331 -3.75 1.65 -22.80
C LEU A 331 -4.53 1.23 -21.54
N TYR A 332 -5.77 1.70 -21.38
CA TYR A 332 -6.67 1.27 -20.32
C TYR A 332 -6.90 -0.25 -20.34
N HIS A 333 -7.08 -0.86 -21.52
CA HIS A 333 -7.25 -2.31 -21.60
C HIS A 333 -6.00 -3.09 -21.17
N GLU A 334 -4.81 -2.55 -21.43
CA GLU A 334 -3.54 -3.14 -20.99
C GLU A 334 -3.33 -3.04 -19.47
N TYR A 335 -3.68 -1.88 -18.88
CA TYR A 335 -3.47 -1.57 -17.47
C TYR A 335 -4.77 -1.44 -16.66
N SER A 336 -5.79 -2.23 -17.01
CA SER A 336 -7.14 -2.13 -16.42
C SER A 336 -7.15 -2.25 -14.89
N LYS A 337 -6.26 -3.08 -14.32
CA LYS A 337 -6.13 -3.25 -12.86
C LYS A 337 -5.55 -2.03 -12.14
N ASP A 338 -4.84 -1.17 -12.86
CA ASP A 338 -4.23 0.03 -12.30
C ASP A 338 -5.16 1.26 -12.44
N VAL A 339 -6.20 1.17 -13.27
CA VAL A 339 -7.18 2.25 -13.43
C VAL A 339 -8.36 2.04 -12.50
N LEU A 340 -8.39 2.80 -11.41
CA LEU A 340 -9.38 2.68 -10.33
C LEU A 340 -10.71 3.36 -10.67
N ALA A 341 -10.68 4.39 -11.49
CA ALA A 341 -11.86 5.08 -11.99
C ALA A 341 -11.53 5.82 -13.30
N LEU A 342 -12.51 5.92 -14.19
CA LEU A 342 -12.40 6.69 -15.43
C LEU A 342 -13.71 7.44 -15.68
N GLY A 343 -13.61 8.68 -16.20
CA GLY A 343 -14.79 9.47 -16.56
C GLY A 343 -14.47 10.60 -17.52
N TYR A 344 -15.48 11.00 -18.29
CA TYR A 344 -15.44 12.15 -19.20
C TYR A 344 -16.14 13.33 -18.56
N PHE A 345 -15.49 14.49 -18.56
CA PHE A 345 -15.93 15.69 -17.87
C PHE A 345 -15.90 16.91 -18.78
N SER A 346 -16.75 17.90 -18.54
CA SER A 346 -16.81 19.14 -19.33
C SER A 346 -15.55 20.01 -19.22
N SER A 347 -14.76 19.80 -18.17
CA SER A 347 -13.57 20.55 -17.82
C SER A 347 -12.61 19.66 -17.01
N GLY A 348 -11.32 20.03 -17.00
CA GLY A 348 -10.30 19.44 -16.14
C GLY A 348 -10.11 20.19 -14.83
N ASP A 349 -10.92 21.20 -14.57
CA ASP A 349 -10.94 21.93 -13.30
C ASP A 349 -11.70 21.11 -12.23
N PRO A 350 -11.02 20.65 -11.16
CA PRO A 350 -11.67 19.86 -10.11
C PRO A 350 -12.81 20.60 -9.40
N ASP A 351 -12.83 21.93 -9.40
CA ASP A 351 -13.87 22.72 -8.72
C ASP A 351 -15.01 23.15 -9.66
N ASN A 352 -14.82 23.03 -10.98
CA ASN A 352 -15.79 23.45 -11.98
C ASN A 352 -15.84 22.46 -13.15
N HIS A 353 -16.57 21.37 -12.96
CA HIS A 353 -16.76 20.31 -13.94
C HIS A 353 -18.16 19.70 -13.86
N GLU A 354 -18.59 19.06 -14.94
CA GLU A 354 -19.79 18.24 -15.01
C GLU A 354 -19.44 16.88 -15.62
N LEU A 355 -19.96 15.80 -15.05
CA LEU A 355 -19.79 14.45 -15.59
C LEU A 355 -20.60 14.30 -16.88
N LEU A 356 -19.91 14.01 -17.99
CA LEU A 356 -20.50 13.83 -19.32
C LEU A 356 -20.81 12.35 -19.60
N ALA A 357 -19.89 11.45 -19.28
CA ALA A 357 -20.02 10.01 -19.50
C ALA A 357 -19.05 9.24 -18.62
N LYS A 358 -19.40 8.00 -18.23
CA LYS A 358 -18.52 7.13 -17.46
C LYS A 358 -17.60 6.26 -18.32
N ASN A 359 -17.94 6.06 -19.60
CA ASN A 359 -17.14 5.25 -20.53
C ASN A 359 -17.12 5.86 -21.94
N MET A 360 -16.28 5.27 -22.80
CA MET A 360 -16.07 5.76 -24.16
C MET A 360 -17.34 5.63 -25.02
N GLU A 361 -18.13 4.57 -24.84
CA GLU A 361 -19.33 4.31 -25.65
C GLU A 361 -20.37 5.41 -25.46
N LYS A 362 -20.74 5.71 -24.20
CA LYS A 362 -21.69 6.79 -23.88
C LYS A 362 -21.16 8.17 -24.26
N TYR A 363 -19.84 8.36 -24.21
CA TYR A 363 -19.23 9.61 -24.66
C TYR A 363 -19.35 9.77 -26.19
N ASN A 364 -19.28 8.69 -26.96
CA ASN A 364 -19.41 8.73 -28.43
C ASN A 364 -20.81 9.11 -28.91
N ASP A 365 -21.85 8.89 -28.10
CA ASP A 365 -23.23 9.30 -28.41
C ASP A 365 -23.44 10.82 -28.30
N ARG A 366 -22.47 11.54 -27.73
CA ARG A 366 -22.51 12.99 -27.54
C ARG A 366 -21.68 13.71 -28.60
N LYS A 367 -22.00 14.99 -28.82
CA LYS A 367 -21.19 15.89 -29.63
C LYS A 367 -19.98 16.37 -28.80
N PRO A 368 -18.74 16.01 -29.15
CA PRO A 368 -17.57 16.41 -28.36
C PRO A 368 -17.37 17.92 -28.37
N ALA A 369 -17.00 18.49 -27.22
CA ALA A 369 -16.53 19.86 -27.11
C ALA A 369 -15.00 19.90 -26.90
N PRO A 370 -14.31 20.97 -27.33
CA PRO A 370 -12.85 21.09 -27.14
C PRO A 370 -12.42 21.18 -25.68
N THR A 371 -13.33 21.57 -24.78
CA THR A 371 -13.09 21.66 -23.34
C THR A 371 -13.16 20.30 -22.66
N ASP A 372 -13.83 19.32 -23.26
CA ASP A 372 -14.07 18.01 -22.66
C ASP A 372 -12.75 17.31 -22.33
N LYS A 373 -12.68 16.77 -21.12
CA LYS A 373 -11.54 16.04 -20.59
C LYS A 373 -11.90 14.60 -20.27
N LEU A 374 -10.91 13.74 -20.41
CA LEU A 374 -10.92 12.38 -19.90
C LEU A 374 -10.06 12.36 -18.64
N VAL A 375 -10.69 12.10 -17.49
CA VAL A 375 -10.03 12.03 -16.19
C VAL A 375 -9.91 10.57 -15.79
N ILE A 376 -8.73 10.19 -15.32
CA ILE A 376 -8.37 8.84 -14.90
C ILE A 376 -7.80 8.90 -13.50
N LYS A 377 -8.36 8.07 -12.61
CA LYS A 377 -7.81 7.78 -11.30
C LYS A 377 -6.88 6.58 -11.44
N LEU A 378 -5.58 6.84 -11.47
CA LEU A 378 -4.54 5.85 -11.78
C LEU A 378 -3.77 5.45 -10.52
N ALA A 379 -3.72 4.16 -10.21
CA ALA A 379 -2.93 3.62 -9.12
C ALA A 379 -1.43 3.90 -9.33
N LYS A 380 -0.78 4.47 -8.33
CA LYS A 380 0.65 4.83 -8.34
C LYS A 380 1.56 3.61 -8.15
N VAL A 381 1.02 2.48 -7.68
CA VAL A 381 1.79 1.29 -7.30
C VAL A 381 2.54 0.64 -8.46
N ASN A 382 2.02 0.76 -9.69
CA ASN A 382 2.65 0.23 -10.89
C ASN A 382 3.34 1.35 -11.69
N SER A 383 4.65 1.48 -11.52
CA SER A 383 5.44 2.52 -12.21
C SER A 383 5.36 2.43 -13.74
N ASN A 384 5.16 1.23 -14.32
CA ASN A 384 5.04 1.08 -15.77
C ASN A 384 3.74 1.70 -16.29
N ALA A 385 2.62 1.50 -15.58
CA ALA A 385 1.35 2.14 -15.92
C ALA A 385 1.49 3.67 -15.86
N VAL A 386 2.04 4.20 -14.77
CA VAL A 386 2.26 5.65 -14.60
C VAL A 386 3.11 6.23 -15.74
N LEU A 387 4.20 5.56 -16.12
CA LEU A 387 5.05 5.99 -17.23
C LEU A 387 4.30 5.95 -18.56
N ALA A 388 3.57 4.87 -18.85
CA ALA A 388 2.85 4.73 -20.11
C ALA A 388 1.74 5.78 -20.27
N PHE A 389 0.97 6.07 -19.21
CA PHE A 389 -0.03 7.13 -19.24
C PHE A 389 0.61 8.51 -19.36
N ASN A 390 1.76 8.74 -18.74
CA ASN A 390 2.50 9.99 -18.88
C ASN A 390 3.03 10.19 -20.31
N ASP A 391 3.46 9.13 -20.99
CA ASP A 391 3.96 9.19 -22.37
C ASP A 391 2.87 9.58 -23.39
N LEU A 392 1.59 9.36 -23.08
CA LEU A 392 0.46 9.86 -23.89
C LEU A 392 0.28 11.38 -23.80
N GLY A 393 1.04 12.07 -22.93
CA GLY A 393 1.03 13.52 -22.77
C GLY A 393 -0.28 14.03 -22.16
N PRO A 394 -0.54 13.75 -20.88
CA PRO A 394 -1.66 14.33 -20.16
C PRO A 394 -1.55 15.86 -20.11
N CYS A 395 -2.70 16.54 -20.04
CA CYS A 395 -2.76 17.96 -19.76
C CYS A 395 -2.34 18.25 -18.31
N TYR A 396 -2.59 17.30 -17.41
CA TYR A 396 -2.26 17.40 -16.00
C TYR A 396 -2.06 16.01 -15.38
N ILE A 397 -1.11 15.91 -14.46
CA ILE A 397 -0.92 14.76 -13.59
C ILE A 397 -0.63 15.27 -12.17
N SER A 398 -1.27 14.66 -11.16
CA SER A 398 -1.00 14.99 -9.77
C SER A 398 0.49 14.80 -9.44
N GLN A 399 1.03 15.68 -8.59
CA GLN A 399 2.45 15.61 -8.22
C GLN A 399 2.76 14.42 -7.32
N ASN A 400 1.79 13.99 -6.52
CA ASN A 400 1.89 12.90 -5.56
C ASN A 400 0.48 12.31 -5.29
N ALA A 401 0.41 11.23 -4.51
CA ALA A 401 -0.84 10.55 -4.22
C ALA A 401 -1.75 11.31 -3.24
N VAL A 402 -1.23 12.25 -2.45
CA VAL A 402 -2.04 13.11 -1.56
C VAL A 402 -2.87 14.07 -2.41
N ASP A 403 -2.23 14.76 -3.35
CA ASP A 403 -2.92 15.65 -4.29
C ASP A 403 -3.90 14.83 -5.15
N GLY A 404 -3.44 13.68 -5.66
CA GLY A 404 -4.27 12.77 -6.46
C GLY A 404 -5.53 12.30 -5.72
N LEU A 405 -5.42 11.97 -4.45
CA LEU A 405 -6.56 11.64 -3.59
C LEU A 405 -7.58 12.78 -3.52
N HIS A 406 -7.14 14.01 -3.22
CA HIS A 406 -8.04 15.16 -3.08
C HIS A 406 -8.71 15.55 -4.40
N GLU A 407 -7.96 15.49 -5.49
CA GLU A 407 -8.45 15.81 -6.84
C GLU A 407 -9.41 14.75 -7.36
N CYS A 408 -9.05 13.47 -7.23
CA CYS A 408 -9.90 12.37 -7.63
C CYS A 408 -11.20 12.33 -6.84
N ALA A 409 -11.20 12.70 -5.54
CA ALA A 409 -12.42 12.78 -4.74
C ALA A 409 -13.44 13.82 -5.25
N LYS A 410 -12.98 14.85 -5.99
CA LYS A 410 -13.86 15.85 -6.61
C LYS A 410 -14.51 15.33 -7.89
N PHE A 411 -13.76 14.62 -8.73
CA PHE A 411 -14.26 14.03 -9.97
C PHE A 411 -15.08 12.73 -9.74
N PHE A 412 -14.64 11.91 -8.78
CA PHE A 412 -15.17 10.59 -8.46
C PHE A 412 -15.66 10.58 -7.01
N PRO A 413 -16.87 11.11 -6.74
CA PRO A 413 -17.42 11.15 -5.39
C PRO A 413 -17.70 9.74 -4.83
N LYS A 414 -17.87 9.63 -3.50
CA LYS A 414 -18.18 8.36 -2.83
C LYS A 414 -19.43 7.70 -3.44
N GLY A 415 -19.29 6.47 -3.92
CA GLY A 415 -20.34 5.74 -4.64
C GLY A 415 -20.30 5.90 -6.17
N TYR A 416 -19.23 6.49 -6.72
CA TYR A 416 -18.96 6.38 -8.15
C TYR A 416 -18.64 4.92 -8.49
N ILE A 417 -19.57 4.26 -9.18
CA ILE A 417 -19.40 2.89 -9.69
C ILE A 417 -19.05 2.99 -11.17
N GLN A 418 -18.01 2.29 -11.59
CA GLN A 418 -17.64 2.19 -12.99
C GLN A 418 -18.64 1.28 -13.71
N GLU A 419 -19.09 1.61 -14.91
CA GLU A 419 -20.22 0.88 -15.53
C GLU A 419 -19.93 -0.61 -15.77
N ASP A 420 -18.67 -0.97 -15.97
CA ASP A 420 -18.25 -2.37 -16.11
C ASP A 420 -18.50 -3.18 -14.81
N GLU A 421 -18.47 -2.51 -13.64
CA GLU A 421 -18.82 -3.09 -12.33
C GLU A 421 -20.35 -3.14 -12.13
N GLU A 422 -21.11 -2.19 -12.68
CA GLU A 422 -22.59 -2.20 -12.64
C GLU A 422 -23.17 -3.41 -13.42
N GLU A 423 -22.51 -3.85 -14.50
CA GLU A 423 -22.91 -5.04 -15.28
C GLU A 423 -22.62 -6.36 -14.56
N GLU A 424 -21.52 -6.44 -13.79
CA GLU A 424 -21.20 -7.61 -12.95
C GLU A 424 -22.14 -7.72 -11.74
N GLU A 425 -22.41 -6.62 -11.02
CA GLU A 425 -23.36 -6.60 -9.90
C GLU A 425 -24.82 -6.87 -10.35
N GLY A 426 -25.20 -6.41 -11.55
CA GLY A 426 -26.51 -6.69 -12.14
C GLY A 426 -26.67 -8.13 -12.68
N GLY A 427 -25.56 -8.86 -12.87
CA GLY A 427 -25.51 -10.20 -13.43
C GLY A 427 -25.92 -11.32 -12.47
N GLU A 428 -25.75 -11.12 -11.16
CA GLU A 428 -26.09 -12.13 -10.14
C GLU A 428 -27.59 -12.19 -9.78
N GLY A 429 -28.40 -11.29 -10.35
CA GLY A 429 -29.80 -11.09 -9.98
C GLY A 429 -30.83 -11.33 -11.09
N SER A 430 -30.71 -12.36 -11.95
CA SER A 430 -31.85 -12.74 -12.80
C SER A 430 -31.93 -14.23 -13.17
N THR A 431 -32.59 -15.01 -12.32
CA THR A 431 -33.23 -16.27 -12.74
C THR A 431 -34.75 -16.10 -12.86
N SER A 432 -35.24 -16.56 -14.02
CA SER A 432 -36.64 -16.88 -14.37
C SER A 432 -37.56 -15.75 -14.85
N GLY A 433 -37.82 -15.77 -16.16
CA GLY A 433 -38.82 -14.93 -16.81
C GLY A 433 -39.03 -15.26 -18.28
N LYS A 434 -39.20 -16.55 -18.64
CA LYS A 434 -39.58 -16.96 -20.02
C LYS A 434 -40.95 -16.37 -20.39
N LYS A 435 -40.97 -15.18 -21.00
CA LYS A 435 -42.12 -14.70 -21.79
C LYS A 435 -41.95 -15.13 -23.25
N LYS A 436 -42.79 -16.09 -23.65
CA LYS A 436 -43.06 -16.51 -25.04
C LYS A 436 -43.20 -15.29 -25.96
N LYS A 437 -42.32 -15.17 -26.96
CA LYS A 437 -42.52 -14.26 -28.11
C LYS A 437 -42.69 -15.06 -29.40
N LYS A 438 -43.91 -14.99 -29.94
CA LYS A 438 -44.33 -15.45 -31.27
C LYS A 438 -43.31 -15.02 -32.34
N ARG A 439 -42.71 -15.99 -33.05
CA ARG A 439 -41.94 -15.74 -34.29
C ARG A 439 -42.90 -15.34 -35.40
N LYS A 440 -42.80 -14.09 -35.88
CA LYS A 440 -43.42 -13.62 -37.13
C LYS A 440 -42.35 -13.75 -38.23
N LYS A 441 -42.48 -14.78 -39.07
CA LYS A 441 -41.63 -15.06 -40.24
C LYS A 441 -41.83 -13.97 -41.30
N LYS A 442 -40.75 -13.37 -41.81
CA LYS A 442 -40.76 -12.55 -43.03
C LYS A 442 -40.29 -13.43 -44.19
N LYS A 443 -41.14 -13.59 -45.21
CA LYS A 443 -40.90 -14.38 -46.43
C LYS A 443 -39.81 -13.72 -47.29
N GLY A 444 -38.80 -14.50 -47.66
CA GLY A 444 -38.08 -14.35 -48.92
C GLY A 444 -38.89 -15.02 -50.04
N SER A 445 -38.88 -14.38 -51.20
CA SER A 445 -39.49 -14.81 -52.46
C SER A 445 -38.96 -16.18 -52.93
N ILE A 446 -39.83 -16.99 -53.52
CA ILE A 446 -39.72 -17.65 -54.85
C ILE A 446 -40.97 -18.53 -55.03
N VAL A 447 -41.56 -18.46 -56.22
CA VAL A 447 -42.70 -19.22 -56.80
C VAL A 447 -42.08 -20.13 -57.89
N PRO A 448 -42.67 -21.25 -58.40
CA PRO A 448 -43.98 -21.89 -58.15
C PRO A 448 -43.90 -23.40 -57.84
N GLY A 449 -45.06 -24.03 -57.56
CA GLY A 449 -45.28 -25.44 -57.92
C GLY A 449 -46.14 -26.27 -56.98
N ALA A 450 -47.41 -26.43 -57.35
CA ALA A 450 -48.42 -27.45 -57.02
C ALA A 450 -48.17 -28.56 -55.95
N GLU A 451 -49.11 -28.59 -54.99
CA GLU A 451 -49.94 -29.72 -54.46
C GLU A 451 -49.39 -31.15 -54.20
N GLY A 452 -49.74 -31.67 -53.01
CA GLY A 452 -49.77 -33.10 -52.60
C GLY A 452 -49.03 -33.36 -51.27
N ALA A 453 -49.72 -33.53 -50.12
CA ALA A 453 -50.10 -34.83 -49.49
C ALA A 453 -48.88 -35.68 -49.05
N THR A 454 -48.75 -36.35 -47.89
CA THR A 454 -49.50 -36.60 -46.65
C THR A 454 -48.55 -37.42 -45.73
N GLU A 455 -48.80 -37.42 -44.42
CA GLU A 455 -48.55 -38.51 -43.44
C GLU A 455 -47.12 -38.86 -42.96
N GLY A 456 -47.04 -39.17 -41.64
CA GLY A 456 -45.86 -39.60 -40.86
C GLY A 456 -45.53 -41.09 -41.07
N PRO A 457 -45.25 -41.90 -40.02
CA PRO A 457 -45.15 -41.62 -38.59
C PRO A 457 -43.99 -42.38 -37.87
N ASP A 458 -44.06 -42.37 -36.53
CA ASP A 458 -43.64 -43.41 -35.56
C ASP A 458 -42.16 -43.66 -35.21
N GLY A 459 -41.95 -43.94 -33.91
CA GLY A 459 -40.93 -44.91 -33.47
C GLY A 459 -40.05 -44.54 -32.28
N GLU A 460 -40.67 -44.46 -31.10
CA GLU A 460 -40.17 -44.74 -29.73
C GLU A 460 -39.20 -45.98 -29.58
N PRO A 461 -38.69 -46.36 -28.37
CA PRO A 461 -37.81 -45.67 -27.40
C PRO A 461 -36.76 -46.65 -26.73
N LEU A 462 -36.35 -46.36 -25.48
CA LEU A 462 -35.85 -47.23 -24.37
C LEU A 462 -34.33 -47.20 -24.08
N GLU A 463 -33.95 -46.71 -22.87
CA GLU A 463 -33.53 -47.46 -21.65
C GLU A 463 -32.10 -48.00 -21.77
N GLY A 464 -31.18 -47.94 -20.80
CA GLY A 464 -31.19 -47.76 -19.35
C GLY A 464 -29.96 -48.54 -18.81
N VAL A 465 -29.73 -48.47 -17.50
CA VAL A 465 -28.83 -49.31 -16.67
C VAL A 465 -27.47 -48.70 -16.26
N GLU A 466 -27.34 -48.56 -14.94
CA GLU A 466 -26.14 -48.36 -14.12
C GLU A 466 -25.46 -49.71 -13.82
N GLU A 467 -24.12 -49.75 -13.66
CA GLU A 467 -23.44 -50.22 -12.43
C GLU A 467 -21.91 -50.40 -12.61
N GLU A 468 -21.26 -50.51 -11.44
CA GLU A 468 -19.86 -50.42 -11.06
C GLU A 468 -18.83 -51.37 -11.74
N SER A 469 -17.54 -50.98 -11.74
CA SER A 469 -16.46 -51.63 -10.95
C SER A 469 -15.04 -51.40 -11.50
N SER A 470 -14.09 -51.61 -10.60
CA SER A 470 -12.63 -51.36 -10.58
C SER A 470 -11.76 -51.97 -11.70
N SER A 471 -10.60 -51.37 -11.99
CA SER A 471 -9.25 -51.96 -11.72
C SER A 471 -8.05 -51.17 -12.32
N THR A 472 -7.01 -51.07 -11.50
CA THR A 472 -5.54 -50.95 -11.73
C THR A 472 -4.94 -50.79 -13.14
N SER A 473 -3.97 -49.87 -13.28
CA SER A 473 -2.63 -50.16 -13.85
C SER A 473 -1.61 -49.00 -13.72
N GLY A 474 -0.45 -49.28 -13.10
CA GLY A 474 0.92 -49.01 -13.60
C GLY A 474 1.40 -47.59 -13.98
N SER A 475 2.41 -47.12 -13.24
CA SER A 475 3.33 -46.00 -13.56
C SER A 475 4.15 -46.20 -14.86
N PRO A 476 4.86 -45.15 -15.32
CA PRO A 476 6.32 -45.25 -15.26
C PRO A 476 7.04 -43.99 -14.73
N GLU A 477 8.28 -44.27 -14.35
CA GLU A 477 9.28 -43.50 -13.60
C GLU A 477 9.79 -42.22 -14.30
N LYS A 478 10.18 -41.23 -13.49
CA LYS A 478 11.10 -40.15 -13.87
C LYS A 478 12.46 -40.41 -13.24
N GLN A 479 13.49 -40.52 -14.08
CA GLN A 479 14.88 -40.48 -13.68
C GLN A 479 15.33 -39.03 -13.40
N SER A 480 16.09 -38.94 -12.31
CA SER A 480 16.87 -37.82 -11.80
C SER A 480 18.08 -37.49 -12.67
N ASN A 481 18.48 -36.21 -12.71
CA ASN A 481 19.89 -35.86 -12.86
C ASN A 481 20.21 -34.55 -12.09
N GLU A 482 21.33 -34.60 -11.37
CA GLU A 482 21.91 -33.61 -10.45
C GLU A 482 22.82 -32.57 -11.15
N GLY A 483 23.16 -31.52 -10.39
CA GLY A 483 24.37 -30.67 -10.51
C GLY A 483 24.09 -29.31 -11.15
N ASP A 484 24.40 -28.15 -10.55
CA ASP A 484 25.54 -27.78 -9.70
C ASP A 484 25.20 -26.50 -8.89
N GLU A 485 25.52 -26.47 -7.59
CA GLU A 485 25.40 -25.29 -6.70
C GLU A 485 26.80 -24.74 -6.38
N VAL A 486 27.02 -23.45 -6.66
CA VAL A 486 28.26 -22.73 -6.33
C VAL A 486 28.16 -22.14 -4.92
N LYS A 487 29.07 -22.57 -4.04
CA LYS A 487 29.28 -22.03 -2.69
C LYS A 487 29.91 -20.64 -2.72
N VAL A 488 29.37 -19.72 -1.91
CA VAL A 488 30.01 -18.46 -1.50
C VAL A 488 30.46 -18.62 -0.05
N GLU A 489 31.76 -18.47 0.19
CA GLU A 489 32.37 -18.46 1.54
C GLU A 489 32.23 -17.08 2.17
N GLU A 490 31.75 -17.03 3.41
CA GLU A 490 31.64 -15.83 4.24
C GLU A 490 32.70 -15.90 5.36
N GLU A 491 33.71 -15.01 5.31
CA GLU A 491 34.78 -14.92 6.29
C GLU A 491 34.29 -14.33 7.63
N THR A 492 34.17 -15.17 8.66
CA THR A 492 34.00 -14.70 10.04
C THR A 492 35.35 -14.44 10.73
N HIS A 493 35.67 -13.17 10.96
CA HIS A 493 36.75 -12.72 11.84
C HIS A 493 36.42 -13.02 13.33
N LYS A 494 37.11 -13.98 13.95
CA LYS A 494 37.12 -14.15 15.42
C LYS A 494 38.42 -13.63 16.02
N ARG A 495 38.31 -12.53 16.77
CA ARG A 495 39.35 -11.96 17.66
C ARG A 495 39.68 -12.95 18.79
N LYS A 496 40.98 -13.21 19.00
CA LYS A 496 41.53 -13.91 20.17
C LYS A 496 41.57 -12.97 21.39
N PRO A 497 41.39 -13.49 22.62
CA PRO A 497 41.64 -12.73 23.84
C PRO A 497 43.12 -12.80 24.23
N SER A 498 43.66 -11.66 24.65
CA SER A 498 44.97 -11.48 25.26
C SER A 498 45.03 -12.14 26.65
N LYS A 499 46.01 -13.01 26.88
CA LYS A 499 46.50 -13.38 28.21
C LYS A 499 47.98 -12.99 28.34
N GLN A 500 48.28 -12.37 29.47
CA GLN A 500 49.59 -11.96 29.97
C GLN A 500 50.51 -13.15 30.27
N GLY A 501 51.82 -12.89 30.26
CA GLY A 501 52.80 -13.49 31.17
C GLY A 501 53.87 -14.36 30.52
N GLY A 502 55.12 -13.87 30.55
CA GLY A 502 56.32 -14.59 30.14
C GLY A 502 57.36 -13.68 29.52
#